data_AF-A0A7X3I2J7-F1
#
_entry.id   AF-A0A7X3I2J7-F1
#
_cell.length_a   1.000
_cell.length_b   1.000
_cell.length_c   1.000
_cell.angle_alpha   90.00
_cell.angle_beta   90.00
_cell.angle_gamma   90.00
#
_symmetry.space_group_name_H-M   'P 1'
#
loop_
_entity.id
_entity.type
_entity.pdbx_description
1 polymer ?
#
loop_
_entity_poly.entity_id
_entity_poly.type
_entity_poly.pdbx_seq_one_letter_code
_entity_poly.pdbx_strand_id
1 'polypeptide(L)'
;DLGIIRTKAEPQADGSYKVTGTKIFITGGEQDLTENIIHLVLAKLPDAPAGPKGISLFLVPKVMVNADGSLGERNAVSCGSIEHKMGIKGSATCVMNFDGATGWIVDAPNKGLNAMFTMMNYERLGVGIQGLSLGERSYQNA
;
A
#
# COMPACT_ATOMS: atom_id res chain seq x y z
N ASP A 1 -14.02 -4.04 6.81
CA ASP A 1 -13.36 -5.28 7.25
C ASP A 1 -12.35 -5.69 6.18
N LEU A 2 -11.10 -6.01 6.56
CA LEU A 2 -10.08 -6.48 5.62
C LEU A 2 -10.24 -7.97 5.28
N GLY A 3 -10.97 -8.75 6.07
CA GLY A 3 -11.20 -10.18 5.81
C GLY A 3 -11.92 -10.46 4.48
N ILE A 4 -12.62 -9.46 3.93
CA ILE A 4 -13.43 -9.51 2.71
C ILE A 4 -12.73 -8.95 1.47
N ILE A 5 -11.43 -8.63 1.54
CA ILE A 5 -10.68 -8.15 0.37
C ILE A 5 -10.73 -9.18 -0.77
N ARG A 6 -10.83 -8.67 -1.99
CA ARG A 6 -10.84 -9.46 -3.23
C ARG A 6 -9.53 -9.39 -4.01
N THR A 7 -8.62 -8.49 -3.61
CA THR A 7 -7.28 -8.39 -4.20
C THR A 7 -6.57 -9.71 -4.03
N LYS A 8 -6.09 -10.27 -5.14
CA LYS A 8 -5.43 -11.57 -5.20
C LYS A 8 -3.97 -11.44 -5.64
N ALA A 9 -3.16 -12.42 -5.29
CA ALA A 9 -1.76 -12.51 -5.69
C ALA A 9 -1.48 -13.93 -6.20
N GLU A 10 -1.19 -14.07 -7.50
CA GLU A 10 -0.95 -15.38 -8.13
C GLU A 10 0.56 -15.67 -8.20
N PRO A 11 1.04 -16.80 -7.63
CA PRO A 11 2.47 -17.12 -7.62
C PRO A 11 3.00 -17.35 -9.03
N GLN A 12 4.23 -16.92 -9.27
CA GLN A 12 4.96 -17.08 -10.52
C GLN A 12 6.15 -18.04 -10.34
N ALA A 13 6.65 -18.60 -11.45
CA ALA A 13 7.75 -19.56 -11.42
C ALA A 13 9.09 -18.95 -10.94
N ASP A 14 9.24 -17.64 -11.06
CA ASP A 14 10.42 -16.87 -10.63
C ASP A 14 10.36 -16.45 -9.14
N GLY A 15 9.33 -16.89 -8.40
CA GLY A 15 9.11 -16.54 -7.00
C GLY A 15 8.42 -15.19 -6.77
N SER A 16 8.13 -14.43 -7.84
CA SER A 16 7.29 -13.25 -7.77
C SER A 16 5.80 -13.62 -7.71
N TYR A 17 4.94 -12.61 -7.56
CA TYR A 17 3.50 -12.73 -7.57
C TYR A 17 2.89 -11.71 -8.51
N LYS A 18 1.81 -12.09 -9.19
CA LYS A 18 0.96 -11.19 -9.96
C LYS A 18 -0.19 -10.72 -9.09
N VAL A 19 -0.12 -9.47 -8.65
CA VAL A 19 -1.11 -8.83 -7.78
C VAL A 19 -2.18 -8.17 -8.64
N THR A 20 -3.43 -8.55 -8.42
CA THR A 20 -4.59 -8.01 -9.14
C THR A 20 -5.67 -7.52 -8.18
N GLY A 21 -6.15 -6.30 -8.40
CA GLY A 21 -7.32 -5.72 -7.74
C GLY A 21 -7.17 -4.23 -7.49
N THR A 22 -8.17 -3.66 -6.82
CA THR A 22 -8.23 -2.22 -6.52
C THR A 22 -8.14 -1.98 -5.02
N LYS A 23 -7.42 -0.93 -4.63
CA LYS A 23 -7.38 -0.39 -3.28
C LYS A 23 -7.83 1.07 -3.28
N ILE A 24 -8.52 1.48 -2.23
CA ILE A 24 -9.01 2.86 -2.07
C ILE A 24 -8.35 3.50 -0.87
N PHE A 25 -8.43 4.83 -0.81
CA PHE A 25 -7.90 5.63 0.29
C PHE A 25 -6.42 5.42 0.57
N ILE A 26 -5.62 5.27 -0.51
CA ILE A 26 -4.17 5.12 -0.40
C ILE A 26 -3.52 6.50 -0.32
N THR A 27 -3.14 6.89 0.89
CA THR A 27 -2.35 8.10 1.14
C THR A 27 -0.99 8.01 0.45
N GLY A 28 -0.63 9.04 -0.33
CA GLY A 28 0.62 9.06 -1.09
C GLY A 28 0.69 7.98 -2.18
N GLY A 29 -0.47 7.50 -2.66
CA GLY A 29 -0.54 6.41 -3.64
C GLY A 29 0.13 6.73 -4.99
N GLU A 30 0.24 8.01 -5.36
CA GLU A 30 0.99 8.46 -6.53
C GLU A 30 1.47 9.90 -6.31
N GLN A 31 2.67 10.21 -6.81
CA GLN A 31 3.30 11.53 -6.71
C GLN A 31 4.56 11.60 -7.61
N ASP A 32 5.07 12.81 -7.80
CA ASP A 32 6.23 13.16 -8.64
C ASP A 32 7.43 13.74 -7.86
N LEU A 33 7.42 13.63 -6.54
CA LEU A 33 8.50 14.01 -5.61
C LEU A 33 9.60 12.95 -5.48
N THR A 34 9.31 11.68 -5.80
CA THR A 34 10.29 10.59 -5.78
C THR A 34 10.27 9.79 -7.08
N GLU A 35 11.44 9.21 -7.41
CA GLU A 35 11.62 8.43 -8.63
C GLU A 35 10.86 7.09 -8.61
N ASN A 36 10.64 6.53 -7.42
CA ASN A 36 9.89 5.29 -7.23
C ASN A 36 9.03 5.32 -5.96
N ILE A 37 7.98 4.50 -5.94
CA ILE A 37 7.05 4.31 -4.82
C ILE A 37 6.94 2.82 -4.55
N ILE A 38 7.09 2.42 -3.29
CA ILE A 38 6.97 1.02 -2.89
C ILE A 38 5.62 0.82 -2.20
N HIS A 39 4.71 0.12 -2.85
CA HIS A 39 3.40 -0.18 -2.29
C HIS A 39 3.46 -1.47 -1.47
N LEU A 40 3.06 -1.39 -0.20
CA LEU A 40 2.82 -2.55 0.65
C LEU A 40 1.35 -2.96 0.55
N VAL A 41 1.08 -3.99 -0.24
CA VAL A 41 -0.26 -4.38 -0.68
C VAL A 41 -0.72 -5.64 0.05
N LEU A 42 -1.84 -5.57 0.76
CA LEU A 42 -2.51 -6.74 1.31
C LEU A 42 -3.33 -7.45 0.23
N ALA A 43 -3.05 -8.73 -0.03
CA ALA A 43 -3.78 -9.56 -0.98
C ALA A 43 -3.89 -11.01 -0.48
N LYS A 44 -4.78 -11.79 -1.10
CA LYS A 44 -4.95 -13.22 -0.80
C LYS A 44 -4.28 -14.08 -1.86
N LEU A 45 -3.67 -15.17 -1.41
CA LEU A 45 -3.22 -16.24 -2.31
C LEU A 45 -4.44 -17.06 -2.79
N PRO A 46 -4.35 -17.77 -3.94
CA PRO A 46 -5.47 -18.52 -4.50
C PRO A 46 -6.03 -19.60 -3.56
N ASP A 47 -5.16 -20.19 -2.74
CA ASP A 47 -5.43 -21.25 -1.78
C ASP A 47 -5.54 -20.74 -0.32
N ALA A 48 -5.56 -19.43 -0.12
CA ALA A 48 -5.55 -18.84 1.20
C ALA A 48 -6.87 -19.12 1.96
N PRO A 49 -6.80 -19.38 3.29
CA PRO A 49 -7.99 -19.49 4.12
C PRO A 49 -8.92 -18.28 4.03
N ALA A 50 -10.21 -18.49 4.24
CA ALA A 50 -11.17 -17.40 4.31
C ALA A 50 -10.87 -16.41 5.45
N GLY A 51 -11.34 -15.18 5.29
CA GLY A 51 -11.21 -14.14 6.30
C GLY A 51 -9.77 -13.57 6.44
N PRO A 52 -9.49 -12.91 7.58
CA PRO A 52 -8.25 -12.18 7.82
C PRO A 52 -6.99 -13.06 7.87
N LYS A 53 -7.14 -14.34 8.26
CA LYS A 53 -6.03 -15.29 8.40
C LYS A 53 -5.42 -15.69 7.05
N GLY A 54 -6.09 -15.46 5.92
CA GLY A 54 -5.55 -15.74 4.59
C GLY A 54 -4.89 -14.54 3.90
N ILE A 55 -4.64 -13.46 4.64
CA ILE A 55 -4.10 -12.23 4.05
C ILE A 55 -2.57 -12.27 4.13
N SER A 56 -1.93 -12.04 2.98
CA SER A 56 -0.48 -11.90 2.83
C SER A 56 -0.13 -10.45 2.47
N LEU A 57 1.10 -10.05 2.74
CA LEU A 57 1.62 -8.72 2.43
C LEU A 57 2.58 -8.82 1.25
N PHE A 58 2.46 -7.91 0.29
CA PHE A 58 3.29 -7.89 -0.90
C PHE A 58 3.95 -6.52 -1.08
N LEU A 59 5.23 -6.53 -1.40
CA LEU A 59 5.97 -5.38 -1.88
C LEU A 59 5.75 -5.27 -3.39
N VAL A 60 5.13 -4.17 -3.83
CA VAL A 60 4.81 -3.90 -5.24
C VAL A 60 5.38 -2.53 -5.61
N PRO A 61 6.50 -2.45 -6.35
CA PRO A 61 7.08 -1.18 -6.72
C PRO A 61 6.31 -0.54 -7.89
N LYS A 62 6.29 0.79 -7.97
CA LYS A 62 5.76 1.56 -9.12
C LYS A 62 6.60 1.32 -10.37
N VAL A 63 7.92 1.30 -10.20
CA VAL A 63 8.91 1.04 -11.26
C VAL A 63 9.78 -0.14 -10.82
N MET A 64 10.01 -1.09 -11.73
CA MET A 64 10.84 -2.26 -11.44
C MET A 64 12.27 -1.84 -11.12
N VAL A 65 12.97 -2.64 -10.30
CA VAL A 65 14.35 -2.37 -9.90
C VAL A 65 15.25 -3.45 -10.49
N ASN A 66 16.28 -3.03 -11.23
CA ASN A 66 17.27 -3.92 -11.83
C ASN A 66 18.27 -4.43 -10.77
N ALA A 67 19.05 -5.46 -11.11
CA ALA A 67 20.02 -6.04 -10.18
C ALA A 67 21.13 -5.07 -9.72
N ASP A 68 21.42 -4.04 -10.52
CA ASP A 68 22.37 -2.96 -10.19
C ASP A 68 21.73 -1.82 -9.36
N GLY A 69 20.45 -1.94 -9.02
CA GLY A 69 19.67 -0.94 -8.30
C GLY A 69 19.09 0.17 -9.16
N SER A 70 19.35 0.20 -10.47
CA SER A 70 18.75 1.17 -11.38
C SER A 70 17.25 0.89 -11.59
N LEU A 71 16.50 1.94 -11.92
CA LEU A 71 15.07 1.81 -12.24
C LEU A 71 14.90 1.30 -13.68
N GLY A 72 14.05 0.28 -13.82
CA GLY A 72 13.69 -0.33 -15.10
C GLY A 72 12.29 0.07 -15.57
N GLU A 73 11.57 -0.89 -16.13
CA GLU A 73 10.23 -0.67 -16.69
C GLU A 73 9.18 -0.36 -15.61
N ARG A 74 8.15 0.40 -16.02
CA ARG A 74 7.01 0.70 -15.15
C ARG A 74 6.23 -0.58 -14.86
N ASN A 75 5.90 -0.81 -13.60
CA ASN A 75 5.10 -1.95 -13.18
C ASN A 75 3.60 -1.70 -13.48
N ALA A 76 2.78 -2.75 -13.48
CA ALA A 76 1.34 -2.68 -13.74
C ALA A 76 0.53 -2.16 -12.53
N VAL A 77 0.98 -1.05 -11.93
CA VAL A 77 0.30 -0.32 -10.86
C VAL A 77 0.01 1.11 -11.31
N SER A 78 -1.22 1.57 -11.10
CA SER A 78 -1.66 2.89 -11.54
C SER A 78 -2.60 3.55 -10.53
N CYS A 79 -2.56 4.87 -10.47
CA CYS A 79 -3.55 5.69 -9.76
C CYS A 79 -4.74 5.93 -10.70
N GLY A 80 -5.89 5.34 -10.38
CA GLY A 80 -7.12 5.46 -11.17
C GLY A 80 -7.87 6.76 -10.90
N SER A 81 -7.82 7.27 -9.66
CA SER A 81 -8.42 8.55 -9.29
C SER A 81 -7.82 9.10 -8.00
N ILE A 82 -8.03 10.40 -7.76
CA ILE A 82 -7.66 11.10 -6.53
C ILE A 82 -8.93 11.60 -5.86
N GLU A 83 -9.06 11.36 -4.55
CA GLU A 83 -10.25 11.70 -3.78
C GLU A 83 -10.41 13.22 -3.56
N HIS A 84 -11.66 13.69 -3.69
CA HIS A 84 -12.06 15.04 -3.31
C HIS A 84 -12.39 15.09 -1.81
N LYS A 85 -11.42 15.52 -1.00
CA LYS A 85 -11.50 15.49 0.47
C LYS A 85 -11.93 16.83 1.07
N MET A 86 -12.49 16.77 2.29
CA MET A 86 -12.79 17.95 3.12
C MET A 86 -11.53 18.79 3.41
N GLY A 87 -10.45 18.13 3.84
CA GLY A 87 -9.17 18.74 4.21
C GLY A 87 -7.98 17.93 3.68
N ILE A 88 -6.77 18.23 4.19
CA ILE A 88 -5.50 17.56 3.81
C ILE A 88 -5.33 17.38 2.29
N LYS A 89 -5.77 18.39 1.52
CA LYS A 89 -5.90 18.31 0.05
C LYS A 89 -4.55 18.18 -0.67
N GLY A 90 -3.46 18.66 -0.06
CA GLY A 90 -2.11 18.49 -0.58
C GLY A 90 -1.56 17.06 -0.48
N SER A 91 -2.18 16.19 0.34
CA SER A 91 -1.85 14.77 0.36
C SER A 91 -2.71 14.04 -0.66
N ALA A 92 -2.09 13.49 -1.71
CA ALA A 92 -2.80 12.68 -2.68
C ALA A 92 -3.37 11.43 -1.99
N THR A 93 -4.68 11.22 -2.12
CA THR A 93 -5.36 10.04 -1.59
C THR A 93 -5.99 9.34 -2.77
N CYS A 94 -5.52 8.15 -3.07
CA CYS A 94 -5.69 7.55 -4.38
C CYS A 94 -6.58 6.30 -4.33
N VAL A 95 -7.29 6.07 -5.42
CA VAL A 95 -7.70 4.73 -5.83
C VAL A 95 -6.55 4.13 -6.64
N MET A 96 -5.97 3.04 -6.15
CA MET A 96 -4.86 2.33 -6.78
C MET A 96 -5.34 1.05 -7.44
N ASN A 97 -4.99 0.86 -8.70
CA ASN A 97 -5.26 -0.34 -9.49
C ASN A 97 -3.97 -1.13 -9.66
N PHE A 98 -4.08 -2.43 -9.43
CA PHE A 98 -3.02 -3.40 -9.65
C PHE A 98 -3.54 -4.38 -10.71
N ASP A 99 -2.92 -4.40 -11.89
CA ASP A 99 -3.42 -5.12 -13.07
C ASP A 99 -2.46 -6.26 -13.44
N GLY A 100 -2.26 -7.19 -12.49
CA GLY A 100 -1.19 -8.18 -12.60
C GLY A 100 0.18 -7.55 -12.33
N ALA A 101 0.22 -6.60 -11.39
CA ALA A 101 1.44 -5.97 -10.94
C ALA A 101 2.39 -7.01 -10.35
N THR A 102 3.66 -6.95 -10.73
CA THR A 102 4.67 -7.84 -10.14
C THR A 102 4.98 -7.39 -8.73
N GLY A 103 4.92 -8.31 -7.77
CA GLY A 103 5.30 -8.05 -6.39
C GLY A 103 5.94 -9.25 -5.71
N TRP A 104 6.49 -9.03 -4.53
CA TRP A 104 7.17 -10.05 -3.73
C TRP A 104 6.54 -10.14 -2.35
N ILE A 105 6.41 -11.36 -1.84
CA ILE A 105 5.83 -11.55 -0.52
C ILE A 105 6.76 -11.00 0.56
N VAL A 106 6.17 -10.32 1.53
CA VAL A 106 6.84 -9.83 2.74
C VAL A 106 6.43 -10.74 3.88
N ASP A 107 7.42 -11.26 4.62
CA ASP A 107 7.23 -12.30 5.64
C ASP A 107 6.70 -13.62 5.02
N ALA A 108 6.07 -14.48 5.81
CA ALA A 108 5.51 -15.74 5.34
C ALA A 108 4.09 -15.59 4.73
N PRO A 109 3.68 -16.51 3.83
CA PRO A 109 2.30 -16.66 3.39
C PRO A 109 1.31 -16.60 4.55
N ASN A 110 0.22 -15.86 4.36
CA ASN A 110 -0.89 -15.71 5.30
C ASN A 110 -0.53 -14.99 6.62
N LYS A 111 0.65 -14.33 6.69
CA LYS A 111 1.09 -13.51 7.83
C LYS A 111 1.04 -12.00 7.57
N GLY A 112 0.40 -11.57 6.49
CA GLY A 112 0.43 -10.18 6.04
C GLY A 112 -0.13 -9.18 7.05
N LEU A 113 -1.19 -9.55 7.77
CA LEU A 113 -1.71 -8.68 8.83
C LEU A 113 -0.73 -8.55 10.01
N ASN A 114 -0.08 -9.65 10.41
CA ASN A 114 0.92 -9.62 11.48
C ASN A 114 2.07 -8.69 11.12
N ALA A 115 2.60 -8.80 9.88
CA ALA A 115 3.63 -7.92 9.37
C ALA A 115 3.17 -6.44 9.41
N MET A 116 1.96 -6.14 8.92
CA MET A 116 1.43 -4.78 8.93
C MET A 116 1.25 -4.22 10.36
N PHE A 117 0.82 -5.05 11.31
CA PHE A 117 0.61 -4.62 12.70
C PHE A 117 1.90 -4.15 13.39
N THR A 118 3.07 -4.60 12.94
CA THR A 118 4.35 -4.09 13.45
C THR A 118 4.52 -2.59 13.20
N MET A 119 3.91 -2.07 12.13
CA MET A 119 3.99 -0.66 11.73
C MET A 119 2.81 0.18 12.27
N MET A 120 1.69 -0.44 12.64
CA MET A 120 0.46 0.27 13.03
C MET A 120 0.60 1.09 14.32
N ASN A 121 1.46 0.71 15.25
CA ASN A 121 1.69 1.52 16.44
C ASN A 121 2.34 2.87 16.10
N TYR A 122 3.26 2.88 15.14
CA TYR A 122 3.88 4.09 14.65
C TYR A 122 2.86 5.01 13.97
N GLU A 123 2.05 4.45 13.06
CA GLU A 123 1.01 5.22 12.36
C GLU A 123 -0.01 5.84 13.32
N ARG A 124 -0.47 5.09 14.33
CA ARG A 124 -1.40 5.60 15.36
C ARG A 124 -0.80 6.77 16.13
N LEU A 125 0.46 6.64 16.53
CA LEU A 125 1.16 7.70 17.24
C LEU A 125 1.34 8.94 16.33
N GLY A 126 1.74 8.74 15.08
CA GLY A 126 1.91 9.80 14.10
C GLY A 126 0.63 10.61 13.87
N VAL A 127 -0.52 9.94 13.69
CA VAL A 127 -1.82 10.61 13.53
C VAL A 127 -2.22 11.37 14.81
N GLY A 128 -1.95 10.81 16.00
CA GLY A 128 -2.18 11.51 17.27
C GLY A 128 -1.36 12.79 17.39
N ILE A 129 -0.09 12.75 16.99
CA ILE A 129 0.80 13.91 16.95
C ILE A 129 0.27 14.96 15.99
N GLN A 130 -0.19 14.58 14.79
CA GLN A 130 -0.78 15.53 13.83
C GLN A 130 -1.97 16.31 14.44
N GLY A 131 -2.85 15.63 15.18
CA GLY A 131 -3.97 16.27 15.88
C GLY A 131 -3.50 17.28 16.93
N LEU A 132 -2.52 16.90 17.76
CA LEU A 132 -1.91 17.80 18.76
C LEU A 132 -1.27 19.02 18.10
N SER A 133 -0.46 18.82 17.06
CA SER A 133 0.24 19.90 16.37
C SER A 133 -0.71 20.93 15.74
N LEU A 134 -1.82 20.47 15.16
CA LEU A 134 -2.84 21.37 14.60
C LEU A 134 -3.56 22.16 15.71
N GLY A 135 -3.87 21.51 16.83
CA GLY A 135 -4.47 22.17 18.00
C GLY A 135 -3.55 23.27 18.57
N GLU A 136 -2.28 22.94 18.78
CA GLU A 136 -1.26 23.89 19.24
C GLU A 136 -1.12 25.08 18.30
N ARG A 137 -1.00 24.83 16.98
CA ARG A 137 -0.90 25.92 16.01
C ARG A 137 -2.14 26.80 16.03
N SER A 138 -3.34 26.22 16.13
CA SER A 138 -4.57 27.01 16.23
C SER A 138 -4.59 27.88 17.49
N TYR A 139 -4.17 27.35 18.64
CA TYR A 139 -4.13 28.08 19.91
C TYR A 139 -3.19 29.29 19.85
N GLN A 140 -1.99 29.14 19.28
CA GLN A 140 -1.04 30.25 19.12
C GLN A 140 -1.54 31.39 18.22
N ASN A 141 -2.51 31.13 17.34
CA ASN A 141 -3.05 32.13 16.41
C ASN A 141 -4.39 32.72 16.85
N ALA A 142 -4.96 32.24 17.96
CA ALA A 142 -6.21 32.74 18.53
C ALA A 142 -5.93 33.93 19.47
#